data_AF-Q7LIL1-F1
#
_entry.id   AF-Q7LIL1-F1
#
_cell.length_a   1.000
_cell.length_b   1.000
_cell.length_c   1.000
_cell.angle_alpha   90.00
_cell.angle_beta   90.00
_cell.angle_gamma   90.00
#
_symmetry.space_group_name_H-M   'P 1'
#
loop_
_entity.id
_entity.type
_entity.pdbx_description
1 polymer ?
#
loop_
_entity_poly.entity_id
_entity_poly.type
_entity_poly.pdbx_seq_one_letter_code
_entity_poly.pdbx_strand_id
1 'polypeptide(L)'
;DIDEKHLLAFIVKEKYSNEQQCKTELKKYCEELKEADGLKVNDKVKEICDDTKRDGKCKELKDKVKKELETFKEELEKALKDIKDENCEKYEEKCILLEETNHDDVKKNCVKLREGCYKLKRKRVAEDLLLRALGKDVKNGECEKKMKDVCSVLSRESDELMSFCLDSAKTCGELKTKLDTVCEALKTKLAKDFEK
;
A
#
# COMPACT_ATOMS: atom_id res chain seq x y z
N ASP A 1 -0.10 8.04 11.83
CA ASP A 1 1.22 8.70 11.96
C ASP A 1 2.28 7.74 12.41
N ILE A 2 3.44 7.82 11.75
CA ILE A 2 4.65 7.08 12.10
C ILE A 2 5.37 7.78 13.25
N ASP A 3 5.90 6.98 14.17
CA ASP A 3 6.47 7.45 15.44
C ASP A 3 7.64 6.60 15.91
N GLU A 4 8.33 7.01 16.97
CA GLU A 4 9.56 6.35 17.43
C GLU A 4 9.41 4.83 17.64
N LYS A 5 8.28 4.37 18.16
CA LYS A 5 8.02 2.94 18.34
C LYS A 5 8.04 2.17 17.02
N HIS A 6 7.54 2.76 15.93
CA HIS A 6 7.55 2.13 14.61
C HIS A 6 8.97 2.06 14.05
N LEU A 7 9.73 3.14 14.23
CA LEU A 7 11.13 3.19 13.80
C LEU A 7 11.99 2.20 14.60
N LEU A 8 11.79 2.12 15.92
CA LEU A 8 12.46 1.12 16.75
C LEU A 8 12.14 -0.28 16.25
N ALA A 9 10.85 -0.62 16.08
CA ALA A 9 10.42 -1.91 15.58
C ALA A 9 11.06 -2.26 14.22
N PHE A 10 11.15 -1.28 13.31
CA PHE A 10 11.80 -1.45 12.02
C PHE A 10 13.30 -1.73 12.14
N ILE A 11 14.01 -0.99 13.01
CA ILE A 11 15.46 -1.11 13.19
C ILE A 11 15.82 -2.45 13.83
N VAL A 12 15.20 -2.77 14.97
CA VAL A 12 15.59 -3.94 15.77
C VAL A 12 14.80 -5.20 15.44
N LYS A 13 13.74 -5.09 14.61
CA LYS A 13 12.96 -6.23 14.10
C LYS A 13 12.44 -7.09 15.26
N GLU A 14 12.44 -8.41 15.12
CA GLU A 14 12.07 -9.39 16.17
C GLU A 14 12.80 -9.20 17.52
N LYS A 15 13.99 -8.58 17.51
CA LYS A 15 14.83 -8.41 18.70
C LYS A 15 14.32 -7.34 19.66
N TYR A 16 13.29 -6.57 19.29
CA TYR A 16 12.65 -5.58 20.19
C TYR A 16 12.17 -6.20 21.51
N SER A 17 11.82 -7.48 21.49
CA SER A 17 11.28 -8.21 22.64
C SER A 17 12.34 -8.53 23.69
N ASN A 18 13.61 -8.60 23.30
CA ASN A 18 14.75 -8.87 24.18
C ASN A 18 15.56 -7.57 24.36
N GLU A 19 15.60 -7.04 25.59
CA GLU A 19 16.23 -5.75 25.86
C GLU A 19 17.71 -5.70 25.47
N GLN A 20 18.47 -6.77 25.72
CA GLN A 20 19.91 -6.82 25.42
C GLN A 20 20.18 -6.93 23.91
N GLN A 21 19.38 -7.74 23.21
CA GLN A 21 19.48 -7.86 21.75
C GLN A 21 19.03 -6.57 21.06
N CYS A 22 17.94 -5.96 21.53
CA CYS A 22 17.48 -4.65 21.07
C CYS A 22 18.59 -3.60 21.17
N LYS A 23 19.26 -3.48 22.32
CA LYS A 23 20.36 -2.52 22.52
C LYS A 23 21.51 -2.78 21.55
N THR A 24 21.89 -4.05 21.39
CA THR A 24 22.98 -4.45 20.48
C THR A 24 22.68 -4.06 19.03
N GLU A 25 21.50 -4.39 18.52
CA GLU A 25 21.12 -4.04 17.14
C GLU A 25 20.96 -2.54 16.95
N LEU A 26 20.34 -1.87 17.92
CA LEU A 26 20.12 -0.44 17.84
C LEU A 26 21.45 0.31 17.80
N LYS A 27 22.41 -0.10 18.64
CA LYS A 27 23.77 0.44 18.61
C LYS A 27 24.44 0.23 17.25
N LYS A 28 24.40 -1.01 16.73
CA LYS A 28 24.97 -1.35 15.43
C LYS A 28 24.37 -0.48 14.30
N TYR A 29 23.05 -0.38 14.26
CA TYR A 29 22.35 0.45 13.28
C TYR A 29 22.78 1.93 13.35
N CYS A 30 22.84 2.49 14.56
CA CYS A 30 23.23 3.88 14.75
C CYS A 30 24.69 4.15 14.39
N GLU A 31 25.60 3.21 14.64
CA GLU A 31 27.01 3.29 14.24
C GLU A 31 27.15 3.27 12.71
N GLU A 32 26.53 2.29 12.03
CA GLU A 32 26.51 2.20 10.56
C GLU A 32 25.94 3.48 9.93
N LEU A 33 24.86 4.02 10.50
CA LEU A 33 24.22 5.24 10.01
C LEU A 33 25.09 6.49 10.23
N LYS A 34 25.82 6.55 11.34
CA LYS A 34 26.74 7.64 11.66
C LYS A 34 27.95 7.64 10.72
N GLU A 35 28.45 6.46 10.37
CA GLU A 35 29.53 6.31 9.39
C GLU A 35 29.08 6.66 7.97
N ALA A 36 27.86 6.26 7.58
CA ALA A 36 27.36 6.48 6.23
C ALA A 36 26.98 7.94 5.94
N ASP A 37 26.30 8.62 6.86
CA ASP A 37 25.69 9.94 6.59
C ASP A 37 25.79 10.93 7.76
N GLY A 38 26.61 10.63 8.77
CA GLY A 38 26.77 11.50 9.93
C GLY A 38 25.47 11.76 10.69
N LEU A 39 24.50 10.83 10.63
CA LEU A 39 23.15 10.97 11.19
C LEU A 39 22.35 12.17 10.60
N LYS A 40 22.55 12.52 9.34
CA LYS A 40 21.70 13.50 8.61
C LYS A 40 20.32 12.92 8.23
N VAL A 41 19.66 12.30 9.20
CA VAL A 41 18.37 11.63 9.07
C VAL A 41 17.25 12.42 9.75
N ASN A 42 16.03 11.87 9.69
CA ASN A 42 14.88 12.40 10.43
C ASN A 42 15.18 12.53 11.93
N ASP A 43 14.67 13.57 12.57
CA ASP A 43 14.95 13.89 13.97
C ASP A 43 14.53 12.78 14.94
N LYS A 44 13.49 11.99 14.64
CA LYS A 44 13.12 10.81 15.44
C LYS A 44 14.20 9.73 15.44
N VAL A 45 14.85 9.51 14.29
CA VAL A 45 15.96 8.54 14.21
C VAL A 45 17.19 9.08 14.95
N LYS A 46 17.46 10.39 14.87
CA LYS A 46 18.53 11.02 15.67
C LYS A 46 18.28 10.85 17.16
N GLU A 47 17.05 11.07 17.62
CA GLU A 47 16.68 10.92 19.03
C GLU A 47 16.82 9.47 19.50
N ILE A 48 16.43 8.49 18.67
CA ILE A 48 16.63 7.07 18.95
C ILE A 48 18.13 6.72 19.04
N CYS A 49 18.96 7.34 18.21
CA CYS A 49 20.41 7.12 18.15
C CYS A 49 21.23 8.01 19.11
N ASP A 50 20.59 8.82 19.95
CA ASP A 50 21.27 9.62 20.97
C ASP A 50 21.96 8.70 21.98
N ASP A 51 23.30 8.72 22.01
CA ASP A 51 24.12 7.85 22.88
C ASP A 51 23.73 7.91 24.36
N THR A 52 23.15 9.02 24.83
CA THR A 52 22.74 9.19 26.22
C THR A 52 21.39 8.53 26.56
N LYS A 53 20.55 8.29 25.54
CA LYS A 53 19.17 7.80 25.70
C LYS A 53 18.88 6.48 24.99
N ARG A 54 19.68 6.11 23.99
CA ARG A 54 19.50 4.96 23.09
C ARG A 54 19.14 3.68 23.85
N ASP A 55 19.94 3.35 24.87
CA ASP A 55 19.76 2.10 25.61
C ASP A 55 18.45 2.09 26.41
N GLY A 56 17.95 3.26 26.82
CA GLY A 56 16.65 3.43 27.48
C GLY A 56 15.47 3.24 26.53
N LYS A 57 15.61 3.58 25.24
CA LYS A 57 14.53 3.47 24.23
C LYS A 57 14.03 2.03 24.08
N CYS A 58 14.93 1.05 24.11
CA CYS A 58 14.55 -0.38 24.08
C CYS A 58 13.62 -0.78 25.22
N LYS A 59 13.83 -0.24 26.43
CA LYS A 59 12.97 -0.53 27.58
C LYS A 59 11.67 0.27 27.53
N GLU A 60 11.75 1.55 27.19
CA GLU A 60 10.60 2.47 27.19
C GLU A 60 9.58 2.13 26.09
N LEU A 61 10.07 1.75 24.91
CA LEU A 61 9.22 1.56 23.74
C LEU A 61 8.78 0.10 23.55
N LYS A 62 9.38 -0.88 24.22
CA LYS A 62 9.04 -2.31 24.07
C LYS A 62 7.54 -2.59 24.21
N ASP A 63 6.92 -2.10 25.29
CA ASP A 63 5.49 -2.31 25.52
C ASP A 63 4.63 -1.51 24.54
N LYS A 64 5.11 -0.34 24.10
CA LYS A 64 4.44 0.48 23.08
C LYS A 64 4.46 -0.21 21.71
N VAL A 65 5.58 -0.85 21.34
CA VAL A 65 5.71 -1.66 20.11
C VAL A 65 4.77 -2.84 20.18
N LYS A 66 4.78 -3.60 21.29
CA LYS A 66 3.88 -4.74 21.46
C LYS A 66 2.41 -4.34 21.31
N LYS A 67 1.99 -3.26 21.98
CA LYS A 67 0.62 -2.75 21.89
C LYS A 67 0.26 -2.29 20.47
N GLU A 68 1.19 -1.63 19.77
CA GLU A 68 0.98 -1.23 18.38
C GLU A 68 0.81 -2.44 17.47
N LEU A 69 1.61 -3.50 17.64
CA LEU A 69 1.50 -4.73 16.84
C LEU A 69 0.14 -5.42 17.01
N GLU A 70 -0.35 -5.56 18.26
CA GLU A 70 -1.68 -6.13 18.52
C GLU A 70 -2.80 -5.28 17.89
N THR A 71 -2.72 -3.96 18.07
CA THR A 71 -3.70 -3.04 17.49
C THR A 71 -3.69 -3.12 15.96
N PHE A 72 -2.50 -3.11 15.36
CA PHE A 72 -2.32 -3.13 13.92
C PHE A 72 -2.76 -4.47 13.31
N LYS A 73 -2.55 -5.59 14.00
CA LYS A 73 -3.10 -6.89 13.60
C LYS A 73 -4.61 -6.82 13.41
N GLU A 74 -5.35 -6.28 14.39
CA GLU A 74 -6.81 -6.15 14.29
C GLU A 74 -7.24 -5.22 13.16
N GLU A 75 -6.51 -4.12 12.95
CA GLU A 75 -6.75 -3.21 11.82
C GLU A 75 -6.57 -3.92 10.48
N LEU A 76 -5.49 -4.70 10.32
CA LEU A 76 -5.21 -5.48 9.11
C LEU A 76 -6.27 -6.55 8.86
N GLU A 77 -6.67 -7.31 9.87
CA GLU A 77 -7.70 -8.34 9.72
C GLU A 77 -9.04 -7.76 9.22
N LYS A 78 -9.39 -6.54 9.64
CA LYS A 78 -10.55 -5.82 9.13
C LYS A 78 -10.33 -5.36 7.69
N ALA A 79 -9.17 -4.79 7.39
CA ALA A 79 -8.83 -4.27 6.07
C ALA A 79 -8.76 -5.36 4.99
N LEU A 80 -8.35 -6.57 5.36
CA LEU A 80 -8.22 -7.71 4.44
C LEU A 80 -9.56 -8.33 4.02
N LYS A 81 -10.67 -8.03 4.71
CA LYS A 81 -12.01 -8.50 4.31
C LYS A 81 -12.46 -7.87 3.00
N ASP A 82 -12.09 -6.61 2.77
CA ASP A 82 -12.43 -5.83 1.59
C ASP A 82 -11.35 -4.77 1.37
N ILE A 83 -10.35 -5.10 0.54
CA ILE A 83 -9.19 -4.25 0.30
C ILE A 83 -9.56 -3.12 -0.64
N LYS A 84 -9.39 -1.88 -0.16
CA LYS A 84 -9.62 -0.64 -0.89
C LYS A 84 -8.34 0.21 -0.92
N ASP A 85 -8.30 1.24 -1.76
CA ASP A 85 -7.13 2.13 -1.80
C ASP A 85 -6.83 2.76 -0.46
N GLU A 86 -7.87 3.16 0.27
CA GLU A 86 -7.70 3.84 1.56
C GLU A 86 -6.99 2.90 2.56
N ASN A 87 -7.23 1.58 2.45
CA ASN A 87 -6.51 0.58 3.23
C ASN A 87 -5.04 0.51 2.81
N CYS A 88 -4.77 0.52 1.51
CA CYS A 88 -3.41 0.49 0.97
C CYS A 88 -2.60 1.71 1.41
N GLU A 89 -3.14 2.92 1.19
CA GLU A 89 -2.52 4.18 1.58
C GLU A 89 -2.30 4.26 3.10
N LYS A 90 -3.24 3.76 3.90
CA LYS A 90 -3.14 3.81 5.36
C LYS A 90 -2.14 2.80 5.94
N TYR A 91 -2.03 1.60 5.36
CA TYR A 91 -1.36 0.47 6.03
C TYR A 91 -0.10 -0.04 5.32
N GLU A 92 0.15 0.28 4.04
CA GLU A 92 1.37 -0.16 3.32
C GLU A 92 2.64 0.33 4.05
N GLU A 93 2.68 1.59 4.49
CA GLU A 93 3.83 2.15 5.23
C GLU A 93 4.02 1.47 6.59
N LYS A 94 2.94 1.29 7.36
CA LYS A 94 3.01 0.58 8.65
C LYS A 94 3.50 -0.85 8.49
N CYS A 95 3.10 -1.53 7.42
CA CYS A 95 3.57 -2.88 7.14
C CYS A 95 5.09 -2.94 6.96
N ILE A 96 5.67 -2.03 6.18
CA ILE A 96 7.13 -1.95 5.99
C ILE A 96 7.86 -1.83 7.33
N LEU A 97 7.30 -1.06 8.27
CA LEU A 97 7.94 -0.78 9.56
C LEU A 97 7.77 -1.92 10.59
N LEU A 98 6.72 -2.72 10.48
CA LEU A 98 6.31 -3.67 11.53
C LEU A 98 6.39 -5.15 11.10
N GLU A 99 6.53 -5.46 9.82
CA GLU A 99 6.44 -6.84 9.31
C GLU A 99 7.60 -7.76 9.69
N GLU A 100 8.76 -7.20 10.02
CA GLU A 100 9.94 -7.98 10.44
C GLU A 100 10.03 -8.17 11.97
N THR A 101 8.97 -7.84 12.69
CA THR A 101 8.84 -8.18 14.12
C THR A 101 8.51 -9.66 14.32
N ASN A 102 8.50 -10.14 15.57
CA ASN A 102 8.16 -11.52 15.90
C ASN A 102 6.63 -11.80 15.90
N HIS A 103 5.85 -10.99 15.19
CA HIS A 103 4.39 -11.09 15.11
C HIS A 103 3.98 -11.68 13.76
N ASP A 104 3.99 -13.01 13.67
CA ASP A 104 3.78 -13.75 12.41
C ASP A 104 2.47 -13.38 11.70
N ASP A 105 1.42 -13.09 12.46
CA ASP A 105 0.14 -12.66 11.90
C ASP A 105 0.25 -11.31 11.20
N VAL A 106 0.98 -10.34 11.78
CA VAL A 106 1.23 -9.05 11.16
C VAL A 106 2.01 -9.25 9.85
N LYS A 107 3.09 -10.04 9.88
CA LYS A 107 3.89 -10.34 8.68
C LYS A 107 3.03 -10.94 7.56
N LYS A 108 2.27 -11.99 7.88
CA LYS A 108 1.39 -12.68 6.92
C LYS A 108 0.31 -11.75 6.38
N ASN A 109 -0.31 -10.95 7.23
CA ASN A 109 -1.37 -10.04 6.83
C ASN A 109 -0.85 -8.87 6.00
N CYS A 110 0.37 -8.40 6.26
CA CYS A 110 1.04 -7.39 5.47
C CYS A 110 1.35 -7.86 4.05
N VAL A 111 1.82 -9.10 3.89
CA VAL A 111 2.03 -9.71 2.56
C VAL A 111 0.71 -9.76 1.79
N LYS A 112 -0.36 -10.26 2.41
CA LYS A 112 -1.70 -10.32 1.78
C LYS A 112 -2.23 -8.94 1.40
N LEU A 113 -2.04 -7.94 2.27
CA LEU A 113 -2.46 -6.57 2.00
C LEU A 113 -1.73 -6.05 0.76
N ARG A 114 -0.41 -6.18 0.72
CA ARG A 114 0.45 -5.73 -0.38
C ARG A 114 0.05 -6.38 -1.71
N GLU A 115 -0.14 -7.69 -1.72
CA GLU A 115 -0.62 -8.42 -2.91
C GLU A 115 -1.99 -7.93 -3.37
N GLY A 116 -2.93 -7.74 -2.44
CA GLY A 116 -4.25 -7.19 -2.74
C GLY A 116 -4.20 -5.78 -3.30
N CYS A 117 -3.37 -4.92 -2.71
CA CYS A 117 -3.14 -3.55 -3.17
C CYS A 117 -2.52 -3.51 -4.58
N TYR A 118 -1.53 -4.36 -4.87
CA TYR A 118 -0.98 -4.47 -6.22
C TYR A 118 -2.01 -4.98 -7.22
N LYS A 119 -2.80 -6.00 -6.86
CA LYS A 119 -3.88 -6.48 -7.72
C LYS A 119 -4.89 -5.38 -8.03
N LEU A 120 -5.28 -4.57 -7.04
CA LEU A 120 -6.19 -3.44 -7.22
C LEU A 120 -5.60 -2.40 -8.18
N LYS A 121 -4.33 -2.02 -7.98
CA LYS A 121 -3.60 -1.08 -8.86
C LYS A 121 -3.51 -1.61 -10.30
N ARG A 122 -3.15 -2.89 -10.50
CA ARG A 122 -3.10 -3.51 -11.84
C ARG A 122 -4.46 -3.59 -12.52
N LYS A 123 -5.51 -3.94 -11.76
CA LYS A 123 -6.89 -3.97 -12.29
C LYS A 123 -7.30 -2.59 -12.85
N ARG A 124 -6.98 -1.51 -12.14
CA ARG A 124 -7.27 -0.14 -12.60
C ARG A 124 -6.51 0.23 -13.86
N VAL A 125 -5.22 -0.09 -13.92
CA VAL A 125 -4.43 0.15 -15.12
C VAL A 125 -5.02 -0.61 -16.31
N ALA A 126 -5.42 -1.86 -16.12
CA ALA A 126 -6.09 -2.65 -17.16
C ALA A 126 -7.43 -2.03 -17.60
N GLU A 127 -8.27 -1.59 -16.66
CA GLU A 127 -9.52 -0.87 -16.97
C GLU A 127 -9.26 0.40 -17.78
N ASP A 128 -8.27 1.21 -17.39
CA ASP A 128 -7.93 2.46 -18.07
C ASP A 128 -7.36 2.23 -19.48
N LEU A 129 -6.57 1.17 -19.67
CA LEU A 129 -6.09 0.75 -20.99
C LEU A 129 -7.26 0.34 -21.90
N LEU A 130 -8.21 -0.45 -21.38
CA LEU A 130 -9.40 -0.83 -22.11
C LEU A 130 -10.27 0.38 -22.46
N LEU A 131 -10.47 1.33 -21.53
CA LEU A 131 -11.20 2.57 -21.80
C LEU A 131 -10.55 3.38 -22.94
N ARG A 132 -9.21 3.45 -23.00
CA ARG A 132 -8.50 4.14 -24.08
C ARG A 132 -8.63 3.40 -25.42
N ALA A 133 -8.52 2.07 -25.42
CA ALA A 133 -8.60 1.25 -26.62
C ALA A 133 -10.03 1.23 -27.22
N LEU A 134 -11.04 1.12 -26.35
CA LEU A 134 -12.44 1.08 -26.75
C LEU A 134 -13.00 2.49 -27.04
N GLY A 135 -12.62 3.48 -26.24
CA GLY A 135 -13.04 4.88 -26.42
C GLY A 135 -14.56 5.04 -26.41
N LYS A 136 -15.11 5.71 -27.43
CA LYS A 136 -16.56 5.95 -27.56
C LYS A 136 -17.39 4.66 -27.69
N ASP A 137 -16.76 3.56 -28.10
CA ASP A 137 -17.46 2.31 -28.42
C ASP A 137 -17.98 1.62 -27.15
N VAL A 138 -17.45 1.99 -25.98
CA VAL A 138 -17.99 1.64 -24.65
C VAL A 138 -19.45 2.08 -24.50
N LYS A 139 -19.86 3.22 -25.11
CA LYS A 139 -21.22 3.76 -24.98
C LYS A 139 -22.16 3.31 -26.10
N ASN A 140 -21.64 3.02 -27.29
CA ASN A 140 -22.44 2.87 -28.50
C ASN A 140 -22.90 1.43 -28.81
N GLY A 141 -22.76 0.50 -27.85
CA GLY A 141 -23.14 -0.91 -28.03
C GLY A 141 -22.18 -1.73 -28.91
N GLU A 142 -21.09 -1.13 -29.37
CA GLU A 142 -20.04 -1.79 -30.17
C GLU A 142 -18.89 -2.34 -29.33
N CYS A 143 -18.90 -2.06 -28.02
CA CYS A 143 -17.86 -2.47 -27.07
C CYS A 143 -17.50 -3.95 -27.20
N GLU A 144 -18.48 -4.86 -27.16
CA GLU A 144 -18.21 -6.31 -27.24
C GLU A 144 -17.64 -6.74 -28.60
N LYS A 145 -18.06 -6.07 -29.68
CA LYS A 145 -17.51 -6.36 -31.02
C LYS A 145 -16.04 -5.97 -31.07
N LYS A 146 -15.72 -4.76 -30.60
CA LYS A 146 -14.36 -4.22 -30.58
C LYS A 146 -13.46 -4.89 -29.55
N MET A 147 -14.03 -5.44 -28.47
CA MET A 147 -13.31 -6.24 -27.49
C MET A 147 -12.59 -7.41 -28.14
N LYS A 148 -13.12 -8.04 -29.20
CA LYS A 148 -12.41 -9.13 -29.91
C LYS A 148 -11.06 -8.68 -30.46
N ASP A 149 -11.03 -7.52 -31.13
CA ASP A 149 -9.82 -6.97 -31.71
C ASP A 149 -8.85 -6.51 -30.62
N VAL A 150 -9.36 -5.76 -29.64
CA VAL A 150 -8.56 -5.27 -28.50
C VAL A 150 -7.94 -6.42 -27.70
N CYS A 151 -8.73 -7.45 -27.41
CA CYS A 151 -8.28 -8.61 -26.64
C CYS A 151 -7.33 -9.52 -27.40
N SER A 152 -7.37 -9.54 -28.73
CA SER A 152 -6.38 -10.30 -29.52
C SER A 152 -4.94 -9.84 -29.25
N VAL A 153 -4.78 -8.57 -28.86
CA VAL A 153 -3.50 -7.96 -28.50
C VAL A 153 -3.34 -7.90 -26.97
N LEU A 154 -4.26 -7.20 -26.28
CA LEU A 154 -4.07 -6.83 -24.87
C LEU A 154 -4.22 -7.98 -23.87
N SER A 155 -4.94 -9.06 -24.21
CA SER A 155 -5.14 -10.18 -23.27
C SER A 155 -3.84 -10.84 -22.82
N ARG A 156 -2.76 -10.70 -23.60
CA ARG A 156 -1.46 -11.32 -23.33
C ARG A 156 -0.58 -10.47 -22.41
N GLU A 157 -0.96 -9.22 -22.16
CA GLU A 157 -0.14 -8.26 -21.43
C GLU A 157 -0.29 -8.39 -19.91
N SER A 158 -1.43 -8.89 -19.43
CA SER A 158 -1.63 -9.19 -18.01
C SER A 158 -2.79 -10.15 -17.74
N ASP A 159 -2.76 -10.80 -16.58
CA ASP A 159 -3.86 -11.65 -16.10
C ASP A 159 -5.15 -10.84 -15.91
N GLU A 160 -5.05 -9.58 -15.48
CA GLU A 160 -6.22 -8.70 -15.34
C GLU A 160 -6.86 -8.40 -16.71
N LEU A 161 -6.06 -8.10 -17.74
CA LEU A 161 -6.56 -7.89 -19.10
C LEU A 161 -7.15 -9.17 -19.69
N MET A 162 -6.48 -10.31 -19.49
CA MET A 162 -7.02 -11.61 -19.87
C MET A 162 -8.39 -11.86 -19.23
N SER A 163 -8.51 -11.64 -17.92
CA SER A 163 -9.77 -11.83 -17.18
C SER A 163 -10.90 -10.94 -17.72
N PHE A 164 -10.62 -9.68 -18.05
CA PHE A 164 -11.61 -8.78 -18.66
C PHE A 164 -12.03 -9.25 -20.06
N CYS A 165 -11.08 -9.76 -20.84
CA CYS A 165 -11.34 -10.28 -22.16
C CYS A 165 -12.23 -11.52 -22.18
N LEU A 166 -12.10 -12.40 -21.18
CA LEU A 166 -12.91 -13.63 -21.04
C LEU A 166 -14.40 -13.33 -20.83
N ASP A 167 -14.74 -12.21 -20.17
CA ASP A 167 -16.12 -11.79 -19.93
C ASP A 167 -16.33 -10.36 -20.48
N SER A 168 -16.32 -10.28 -21.82
CA SER A 168 -16.42 -9.01 -22.53
C SER A 168 -17.73 -8.27 -22.25
N ALA A 169 -18.85 -8.98 -22.13
CA ALA A 169 -20.16 -8.37 -21.87
C ALA A 169 -20.20 -7.69 -20.49
N LYS A 170 -19.77 -8.41 -19.44
CA LYS A 170 -19.67 -7.84 -18.08
C LYS A 170 -18.68 -6.67 -18.05
N THR A 171 -17.50 -6.85 -18.62
CA THR A 171 -16.47 -5.81 -18.69
C THR A 171 -16.99 -4.55 -19.35
N CYS A 172 -17.66 -4.66 -20.50
CA CYS A 172 -18.27 -3.52 -21.19
C CYS A 172 -19.31 -2.79 -20.33
N GLY A 173 -20.13 -3.53 -19.57
CA GLY A 173 -21.09 -2.94 -18.63
C GLY A 173 -20.42 -2.18 -17.48
N GLU A 174 -19.38 -2.77 -16.87
CA GLU A 174 -18.59 -2.13 -15.81
C GLU A 174 -17.87 -0.88 -16.31
N LEU A 175 -17.21 -0.96 -17.47
CA LEU A 175 -16.52 0.17 -18.10
C LEU A 175 -17.48 1.31 -18.45
N LYS A 176 -18.69 1.00 -18.95
CA LYS A 176 -19.71 2.00 -19.23
C LYS A 176 -20.13 2.74 -17.96
N THR A 177 -20.40 2.02 -16.89
CA THR A 177 -20.79 2.60 -15.59
C THR A 177 -19.68 3.51 -15.04
N LYS A 178 -18.42 3.04 -15.12
CA LYS A 178 -17.25 3.82 -14.68
C LYS A 178 -17.07 5.08 -15.53
N LEU A 179 -17.18 4.96 -16.85
CA LEU A 179 -17.07 6.10 -17.77
C LEU A 179 -18.16 7.15 -17.51
N ASP A 180 -19.40 6.73 -17.30
CA ASP A 180 -20.50 7.65 -16.97
C ASP A 180 -20.23 8.38 -15.65
N THR A 181 -19.80 7.66 -14.61
CA THR A 181 -19.43 8.25 -13.30
C THR A 181 -18.34 9.31 -13.44
N VAL A 182 -17.25 9.00 -14.17
CA VAL A 182 -16.13 9.92 -14.38
C VAL A 182 -16.55 11.13 -15.21
N CYS A 183 -17.32 10.92 -16.28
CA CYS A 183 -17.83 12.01 -17.12
C CYS A 183 -18.73 12.98 -16.34
N GLU A 184 -19.65 12.49 -15.51
CA GLU A 184 -20.53 13.35 -14.70
C GLU A 184 -19.75 14.16 -13.66
N ALA A 185 -18.76 13.55 -13.02
CA ALA A 185 -17.86 14.26 -12.11
C ALA A 185 -17.07 15.36 -12.82
N LEU A 186 -16.58 15.11 -14.05
CA LEU A 186 -15.86 16.09 -14.85
C LEU A 186 -16.77 17.22 -15.34
N LYS A 187 -17.99 16.93 -15.82
CA LYS A 187 -18.98 17.94 -16.20
C LYS A 187 -19.27 18.90 -15.04
N THR A 188 -19.47 18.35 -13.84
CA THR A 188 -19.72 19.14 -12.62
C THR A 188 -18.55 20.05 -12.28
N LYS A 189 -17.30 19.57 -12.42
CA LYS A 189 -16.10 20.39 -12.19
C LYS A 189 -15.98 21.50 -13.24
N LEU A 190 -16.11 21.16 -14.52
CA LEU A 190 -16.04 22.13 -15.61
C LEU A 190 -17.10 23.22 -15.47
N ALA A 191 -18.34 22.88 -15.14
CA ALA A 191 -19.40 23.87 -14.92
C ALA A 191 -19.02 24.90 -13.85
N LYS A 192 -18.45 24.46 -12.73
CA LYS A 192 -17.96 25.36 -11.66
C LYS A 192 -16.80 26.25 -12.09
N ASP A 193 -15.96 25.77 -13.00
CA ASP A 193 -14.82 26.52 -13.51
C ASP A 193 -15.24 27.58 -14.52
N PHE A 194 -16.35 27.37 -15.25
CA PHE A 194 -16.94 28.35 -16.18
C PHE A 194 -17.92 29.34 -15.51
N GLU A 195 -18.33 29.10 -14.27
CA GLU A 195 -19.13 30.02 -13.45
C GLU A 195 -18.27 31.04 -12.65
N LYS A 196 -16.94 30.94 -12.71
CA LYS A 196 -15.97 31.89 -12.13
C LYS A 196 -15.43 32.86 -13.17
#